data_AF-A0A347AFS8-F1
#
_entry.id   AF-A0A347AFS8-F1
#
_cell.length_a   1.000
_cell.length_b   1.000
_cell.length_c   1.000
_cell.angle_alpha   90.00
_cell.angle_beta   90.00
_cell.angle_gamma   90.00
#
_symmetry.space_group_name_H-M   'P 1'
#
loop_
_entity.id
_entity.type
_entity.pdbx_description
1 polymer ?
#
loop_
_entity_poly.entity_id
_entity_poly.type
_entity_poly.pdbx_seq_one_letter_code
_entity_poly.pdbx_strand_id
1 'polypeptide(L)'
;MQNIYWKMKARDAVALSDMKSSPDKYNVIRAFYKNGEVKGLRTRAGINKSILESNCYVISKEGKGQIKKGDTCQVVTYKSLQLRE
;
A
#
# COMPACT_ATOMS: atom_id res chain seq x y z
N MET A 1 8.74 4.26 -19.57
CA MET A 1 8.14 4.22 -18.22
C MET A 1 6.68 4.62 -18.38
N GLN A 2 5.73 3.67 -18.32
CA GLN A 2 4.31 3.99 -18.48
C GLN A 2 3.86 4.86 -17.29
N ASN A 3 3.33 6.05 -17.58
CA ASN A 3 2.77 6.97 -16.59
C ASN A 3 1.48 6.39 -16.01
N ILE A 4 1.60 5.49 -15.03
CA ILE A 4 0.47 5.01 -14.25
C ILE A 4 -0.03 6.20 -13.41
N TYR A 5 -1.15 6.80 -13.80
CA TYR A 5 -1.87 7.84 -13.03
C TYR A 5 -2.50 7.25 -11.76
N TRP A 6 -1.66 6.75 -10.85
CA TRP A 6 -2.08 6.08 -9.62
C TRP A 6 -2.86 7.02 -8.69
N LYS A 7 -2.59 8.35 -8.76
CA LYS A 7 -3.29 9.38 -7.96
C LYS A 7 -4.80 9.36 -8.17
N MET A 8 -5.26 9.08 -9.40
CA MET A 8 -6.69 9.01 -9.73
C MET A 8 -7.37 7.72 -9.27
N LYS A 9 -6.58 6.69 -8.95
CA LYS A 9 -7.05 5.34 -8.60
C LYS A 9 -6.87 5.03 -7.12
N ALA A 10 -6.27 5.96 -6.37
CA ALA A 10 -6.08 5.86 -4.95
C ALA A 10 -7.42 6.01 -4.21
N ARG A 11 -7.58 5.25 -3.13
CA ARG A 11 -8.72 5.32 -2.21
C ARG A 11 -8.22 5.39 -0.79
N ASP A 12 -9.02 5.92 0.11
CA ASP A 12 -8.69 5.91 1.53
C ASP A 12 -9.06 4.57 2.16
N ALA A 13 -8.21 4.10 3.08
CA ALA A 13 -8.41 2.87 3.83
C ALA A 13 -7.86 3.04 5.25
N VAL A 14 -8.38 2.23 6.18
CA VAL A 14 -7.92 2.22 7.58
C VAL A 14 -6.84 1.16 7.75
N ALA A 15 -5.70 1.55 8.33
CA ALA A 15 -4.61 0.63 8.63
C ALA A 15 -4.96 -0.29 9.82
N LEU A 16 -4.96 -1.62 9.61
CA LEU A 16 -5.17 -2.61 10.67
C LEU A 16 -3.89 -2.99 11.43
N SER A 17 -2.74 -2.57 10.93
CA SER A 17 -1.43 -2.89 11.49
C SER A 17 -0.45 -1.76 11.22
N ASP A 18 0.51 -1.58 12.12
CA ASP A 18 1.61 -0.66 11.89
C ASP A 18 2.44 -1.10 10.67
N MET A 19 2.73 -0.13 9.81
CA MET A 19 3.52 -0.31 8.60
C MET A 19 4.73 0.62 8.66
N LYS A 20 5.91 0.03 8.49
CA LYS A 20 7.16 0.78 8.45
C LYS A 20 7.23 1.55 7.13
N SER A 21 7.44 2.85 7.25
CA SER A 21 7.76 3.77 6.16
C SER A 21 8.90 4.67 6.60
N SER A 22 9.80 4.97 5.67
CA SER A 22 10.90 5.90 5.92
C SER A 22 10.37 7.33 5.74
N PRO A 23 10.51 8.22 6.74
CA PRO A 23 9.93 9.57 6.70
C PRO A 23 10.50 10.43 5.57
N ASP A 24 11.75 10.17 5.19
CA ASP A 24 12.53 10.83 4.14
C ASP A 24 12.26 10.31 2.73
N LYS A 25 11.30 9.38 2.57
CA LYS A 25 11.05 8.73 1.27
C LYS A 25 9.58 8.67 0.94
N TYR A 26 9.34 8.62 -0.36
CA TYR A 26 8.08 8.11 -0.89
C TYR A 26 8.07 6.58 -0.76
N ASN A 27 7.15 6.04 0.05
CA ASN A 27 7.09 4.59 0.31
C ASN A 27 5.91 3.97 -0.44
N VAL A 28 6.20 2.88 -1.16
CA VAL A 28 5.20 2.01 -1.77
C VAL A 28 5.24 0.67 -1.06
N ILE A 29 4.22 0.38 -0.27
CA ILE A 29 4.19 -0.79 0.62
C ILE A 29 3.18 -1.79 0.05
N ARG A 30 3.60 -3.05 -0.18
CA ARG A 30 2.68 -4.13 -0.55
C ARG A 30 1.83 -4.53 0.65
N ALA A 31 0.52 -4.58 0.44
CA ALA A 31 -0.43 -4.86 1.50
C ALA A 31 -1.63 -5.67 1.01
N PHE A 32 -2.41 -6.16 1.97
CA PHE A 32 -3.68 -6.81 1.71
C PHE A 32 -4.82 -5.87 2.10
N TYR A 33 -5.69 -5.58 1.15
CA TYR A 33 -6.87 -4.75 1.29
C TYR A 33 -8.14 -5.59 1.23
N LYS A 34 -9.05 -5.35 2.19
CA LYS A 34 -10.37 -5.99 2.23
C LYS A 34 -11.34 -5.05 2.96
N ASN A 35 -12.51 -4.80 2.38
CA ASN A 35 -13.62 -4.06 3.01
C ASN A 35 -13.25 -2.68 3.61
N GLY A 36 -12.42 -1.89 2.93
CA GLY A 36 -12.00 -0.55 3.42
C GLY A 36 -10.84 -0.57 4.41
N GLU A 37 -10.34 -1.76 4.75
CA GLU A 37 -9.25 -1.96 5.69
C GLU A 37 -8.00 -2.48 4.96
N VAL A 38 -6.83 -2.09 5.44
CA VAL A 38 -5.55 -2.49 4.86
C VAL A 38 -4.59 -3.01 5.92
N LYS A 39 -3.96 -4.15 5.63
CA LYS A 39 -2.98 -4.80 6.50
C LYS A 39 -1.64 -4.93 5.78
N GLY A 40 -0.59 -4.44 6.43
CA GLY A 40 0.77 -4.62 5.94
C GLY A 40 1.18 -6.09 6.03
N LEU A 41 1.83 -6.59 4.97
CA LEU A 41 2.35 -7.94 4.96
C LEU A 41 3.75 -7.93 5.56
N ARG A 42 3.89 -8.39 6.81
CA ARG A 42 5.20 -8.58 7.44
C ARG A 42 5.87 -9.81 6.85
N THR A 43 6.80 -9.61 5.93
CA THR A 43 7.68 -10.67 5.44
C THR A 43 8.97 -10.70 6.26
N ARG A 44 9.35 -11.87 6.79
CA ARG A 44 10.73 -12.10 7.26
C ARG A 44 11.68 -11.99 6.06
N ALA A 45 12.92 -11.55 6.29
CA ALA A 45 13.93 -11.40 5.24
C ALA A 45 14.04 -12.70 4.41
N GLY A 46 13.98 -12.59 3.09
CA GLY A 46 14.08 -13.72 2.15
C GLY A 46 12.76 -14.42 1.77
N ILE A 47 11.63 -14.10 2.40
CA ILE A 47 10.33 -14.72 2.08
C ILE A 47 9.43 -13.74 1.32
N ASN A 48 9.28 -13.93 0.00
CA ASN A 48 8.44 -13.10 -0.88
C ASN A 48 6.92 -13.38 -0.76
N LYS A 49 6.40 -13.71 0.43
CA LYS A 49 4.95 -13.89 0.67
C LYS A 49 4.14 -12.66 0.27
N SER A 50 4.74 -11.48 0.37
CA SER A 50 4.09 -10.22 -0.05
C SER A 50 3.78 -10.16 -1.54
N ILE A 51 4.41 -10.97 -2.42
CA ILE A 51 4.09 -11.00 -3.85
C ILE A 51 2.77 -11.73 -4.10
N LEU A 52 2.57 -12.87 -3.43
CA LEU A 52 1.40 -13.73 -3.64
C LEU A 52 0.18 -13.28 -2.81
N GLU A 53 0.41 -12.76 -1.61
CA GLU A 53 -0.67 -12.46 -0.66
C GLU A 53 -1.15 -11.00 -0.71
N SER A 54 -0.44 -10.12 -1.42
CA SER A 54 -0.89 -8.73 -1.58
C SER A 54 -1.90 -8.59 -2.72
N ASN A 55 -2.78 -7.62 -2.57
CA ASN A 55 -3.72 -7.22 -3.64
C ASN A 55 -3.76 -5.69 -3.84
N CYS A 56 -2.92 -4.96 -3.12
CA CYS A 56 -2.84 -3.50 -3.19
C CYS A 56 -1.45 -2.96 -2.79
N TYR A 57 -1.24 -1.71 -3.15
CA TYR A 57 -0.16 -0.87 -2.64
C TYR A 57 -0.71 0.18 -1.68
N VAL A 58 -0.07 0.35 -0.52
CA VAL A 58 -0.23 1.51 0.35
C VAL A 58 0.81 2.55 -0.07
N ILE A 59 0.34 3.78 -0.25
CA ILE A 59 1.17 4.91 -0.65
C ILE A 59 1.36 5.82 0.56
N SER A 60 2.62 5.95 1.01
CA SER A 60 3.01 6.96 2.00
C SER A 60 3.88 8.01 1.34
N LYS A 61 3.39 9.26 1.35
CA LYS A 61 4.19 10.41 0.91
C LYS A 61 5.34 10.67 1.88
N GLU A 62 6.39 11.29 1.37
CA GLU A 62 7.48 11.83 2.18
C GLU A 62 6.92 12.79 3.26
N GLY A 63 7.55 12.80 4.43
CA GLY A 63 7.16 13.59 5.59
C GLY A 63 6.07 12.99 6.48
N LYS A 64 5.37 11.92 6.06
CA LYS A 64 4.32 11.29 6.88
C LYS A 64 4.84 10.34 7.97
N GLY A 65 6.08 9.86 7.86
CA GLY A 65 6.64 8.90 8.82
C GLY A 65 5.96 7.54 8.76
N GLN A 66 5.97 6.79 9.88
CA GLN A 66 5.34 5.46 9.99
C GLN A 66 3.82 5.55 9.97
N ILE A 67 3.16 4.62 9.28
CA ILE A 67 1.70 4.49 9.32
C ILE A 67 1.33 3.61 10.51
N LYS A 68 0.56 4.15 11.46
CA LYS A 68 0.11 3.43 12.65
C LYS A 68 -1.21 2.74 12.41
N LYS A 69 -1.50 1.70 13.19
CA LYS A 69 -2.84 1.10 13.25
C LYS A 69 -3.88 2.16 13.60
N GLY A 70 -4.97 2.20 12.84
CA GLY A 70 -6.05 3.18 12.96
C GLY A 70 -5.90 4.38 12.02
N ASP A 71 -4.70 4.63 11.48
CA ASP A 71 -4.49 5.74 10.56
C ASP A 71 -5.22 5.52 9.23
N THR A 72 -5.73 6.60 8.66
CA THR A 72 -6.21 6.63 7.28
C THR A 72 -5.02 6.77 6.32
N CYS A 73 -4.92 5.86 5.36
CA CYS A 73 -3.86 5.87 4.35
C CYS A 73 -4.43 5.67 2.94
N GLN A 74 -3.63 6.07 1.94
CA GLN A 74 -4.01 5.95 0.54
C GLN A 74 -3.60 4.59 0.00
N VAL A 75 -4.54 3.89 -0.63
CA VAL A 75 -4.35 2.57 -1.21
C VAL A 75 -4.68 2.55 -2.69
N VAL A 76 -3.89 1.81 -3.47
CA VAL A 76 -4.12 1.55 -4.89
C VAL A 76 -4.22 0.04 -5.06
N THR A 77 -5.40 -0.45 -5.44
CA THR A 77 -5.60 -1.90 -5.64
C THR A 77 -5.04 -2.34 -6.98
N TYR A 78 -4.52 -3.57 -7.07
CA TYR A 78 -3.97 -4.08 -8.33
C TYR A 78 -5.02 -4.13 -9.44
N LYS A 79 -6.27 -4.49 -9.09
CA LYS A 79 -7.42 -4.45 -9.99
C LYS A 79 -7.64 -3.07 -10.60
N SER A 80 -7.42 -2.00 -9.83
CA SER A 80 -7.55 -0.64 -10.38
C SER A 80 -6.49 -0.34 -11.43
N LEU A 81 -5.31 -0.97 -11.35
CA LEU A 81 -4.17 -0.71 -12.25
C LEU A 81 -4.23 -1.50 -13.56
N GLN A 82 -5.06 -2.54 -13.66
CA GLN A 82 -5.25 -3.26 -14.91
C GLN A 82 -5.74 -2.30 -16.00
N LEU A 83 -4.97 -2.22 -17.08
CA LEU A 83 -5.43 -1.63 -18.33
C LEU A 83 -6.46 -2.62 -18.90
N ARG A 84 -7.66 -2.14 -19.22
CA ARG A 84 -8.60 -2.95 -20.00
C ARG A 84 -8.00 -3.04 -21.40
N GLU A 85 -7.66 -4.25 -21.83
CA GLU A 85 -7.40 -4.55 -23.24
C GLU A 85 -8.70 -4.42 -24.05
#